data_AF-A0A2X1QR43-F1
#
_entry.id   AF-A0A2X1QR43-F1
#
_cell.length_a   1.000
_cell.length_b   1.000
_cell.length_c   1.000
_cell.angle_alpha   90.00
_cell.angle_beta   90.00
_cell.angle_gamma   90.00
#
_symmetry.space_group_name_H-M   'P 1'
#
loop_
_entity.id
_entity.type
_entity.pdbx_description
1 polymer ?
#
loop_
_entity_poly.entity_id
_entity_poly.type
_entity_poly.pdbx_seq_one_letter_code
_entity_poly.pdbx_strand_id
1 'polypeptide(L)'
;MTNIQTQLDNLRKTLRQYEYEYHVLDNPSVPDSEYDRLFHQLKALELEHPEFLTVRFAHSTCWCKTTFLGLAKFVTKFLCSLWIMLFPMQEFNAFVKRIEDRLILLPKPLTFCLRT
;
A
#
# COMPACT_ATOMS: atom_id res chain seq x y z
N MET A 1 -0.54 6.49 -30.48
CA MET A 1 -1.41 7.03 -29.41
C MET A 1 -1.17 6.26 -28.11
N THR A 2 -0.04 6.46 -27.43
CA THR A 2 0.29 5.84 -26.12
C THR A 2 1.30 6.68 -25.33
N ASN A 3 1.24 8.02 -25.42
CA ASN A 3 2.23 8.87 -24.75
C ASN A 3 2.09 8.81 -23.22
N ILE A 4 0.86 9.00 -22.72
CA ILE A 4 0.57 9.06 -21.28
C ILE A 4 0.87 7.73 -20.55
N GLN A 5 0.46 6.59 -21.10
CA GLN A 5 0.78 5.27 -20.52
C GLN A 5 2.29 5.06 -20.41
N THR A 6 3.02 5.39 -21.48
CA THR A 6 4.48 5.28 -21.49
C THR A 6 5.12 6.20 -20.45
N GLN A 7 4.60 7.41 -20.28
CA GLN A 7 5.05 8.34 -19.24
C GLN A 7 4.79 7.81 -17.82
N LEU A 8 3.58 7.29 -17.56
CA LEU A 8 3.24 6.66 -16.29
C LEU A 8 4.14 5.47 -15.98
N ASP A 9 4.39 4.60 -16.95
CA ASP A 9 5.24 3.43 -16.77
C ASP A 9 6.70 3.81 -16.52
N ASN A 10 7.20 4.84 -17.19
CA ASN A 10 8.54 5.39 -16.93
C ASN A 10 8.64 5.96 -15.52
N LEU A 11 7.68 6.78 -15.08
CA LEU A 11 7.66 7.33 -13.71
C LEU A 11 7.61 6.23 -12.66
N ARG A 12 6.76 5.21 -12.85
CA ARG A 12 6.68 4.05 -11.96
C ARG A 12 7.98 3.26 -11.91
N LYS A 13 8.67 3.11 -13.05
CA LYS A 13 9.96 2.41 -13.12
C LYS A 13 11.04 3.17 -12.37
N THR A 14 11.10 4.49 -12.55
CA THR A 14 12.06 5.36 -11.86
C THR A 14 11.84 5.38 -10.35
N LEU A 15 10.60 5.53 -9.89
CA LEU A 15 10.30 5.52 -8.46
C LEU A 15 10.67 4.19 -7.79
N ARG A 16 10.40 3.04 -8.45
CA ARG A 16 10.84 1.73 -7.94
C ARG A 16 12.34 1.59 -7.84
N GLN A 17 13.07 2.16 -8.81
CA GLN A 17 14.53 2.14 -8.78
C GLN A 17 15.04 2.90 -7.56
N TYR A 18 14.49 4.09 -7.29
CA TYR A 18 14.86 4.88 -6.12
C TYR A 18 14.44 4.22 -4.80
N GLU A 19 13.27 3.59 -4.73
CA GLU A 19 12.86 2.78 -3.56
C GLU A 19 13.84 1.62 -3.32
N TYR A 20 14.29 0.94 -4.37
CA TYR A 20 15.26 -0.15 -4.25
C TYR A 20 16.61 0.36 -3.76
N GLU A 21 17.10 1.46 -4.33
CA GLU A 21 18.35 2.09 -3.92
C GLU A 21 18.31 2.58 -2.46
N TYR A 22 17.18 3.15 -2.06
CA TYR A 22 16.98 3.67 -0.71
C TYR A 22 16.80 2.55 0.32
N HIS A 23 15.95 1.55 0.06
CA HIS A 23 15.58 0.54 1.05
C HIS A 23 16.40 -0.75 1.01
N VAL A 24 17.01 -1.09 -0.13
CA VAL A 24 17.74 -2.36 -0.30
C VAL A 24 19.24 -2.13 -0.37
N LEU A 25 19.67 -1.08 -1.07
CA LEU A 25 21.10 -0.79 -1.24
C LEU A 25 21.65 0.18 -0.19
N ASP A 26 20.80 0.82 0.61
CA ASP A 26 21.15 1.93 1.51
C ASP A 26 22.02 3.01 0.82
N ASN A 27 21.86 3.17 -0.50
CA ASN A 27 22.68 4.05 -1.34
C ASN A 27 21.77 4.81 -2.32
N PRO A 28 21.04 5.82 -1.85
CA PRO A 28 20.11 6.58 -2.68
C PRO A 28 20.87 7.38 -3.75
N SER A 29 20.50 7.23 -5.03
CA SER A 29 21.08 8.04 -6.11
C SER A 29 20.51 9.45 -6.18
N VAL A 30 19.35 9.69 -5.55
CA VAL A 30 18.65 10.97 -5.57
C VAL A 30 18.28 11.40 -4.15
N PRO A 31 18.23 12.73 -3.87
CA PRO A 31 17.73 13.24 -2.60
C PRO A 31 16.21 13.06 -2.50
N ASP A 32 15.71 12.99 -1.26
CA ASP A 32 14.28 12.80 -0.94
C ASP A 32 13.37 13.81 -1.67
N SER A 33 13.83 15.06 -1.83
CA SER A 33 13.07 16.11 -2.53
C SER A 33 12.79 15.81 -4.01
N GLU A 34 13.72 15.13 -4.69
CA GLU A 34 13.53 14.72 -6.09
C GLU A 34 12.59 13.53 -6.18
N TYR A 35 12.67 12.59 -5.23
CA TYR A 35 11.70 11.49 -5.11
C TYR A 35 10.28 12.03 -4.90
N ASP A 36 10.10 12.94 -3.95
CA ASP A 36 8.79 13.55 -3.64
C ASP A 36 8.19 14.26 -4.84
N ARG A 37 9.02 15.00 -5.59
CA ARG A 37 8.59 15.68 -6.81
C ARG A 37 8.04 14.69 -7.86
N LEU A 38 8.76 13.61 -8.11
CA LEU A 38 8.35 12.57 -9.06
C LEU A 38 7.11 11.82 -8.57
N PHE A 39 7.01 11.58 -7.27
CA PHE A 39 5.86 10.96 -6.64
C PHE A 39 4.60 11.82 -6.79
N HIS A 40 4.70 13.12 -6.55
CA HIS A 40 3.61 14.07 -6.76
C HIS A 40 3.19 14.15 -8.23
N GLN A 41 4.15 14.12 -9.17
CA GLN A 41 3.87 14.10 -10.60
C GLN A 41 3.11 12.83 -11.02
N LEU A 42 3.54 11.66 -10.54
CA LEU A 42 2.84 10.40 -10.78
C LEU A 42 1.40 10.47 -10.26
N LYS A 43 1.23 10.97 -9.02
CA LYS A 43 -0.09 11.11 -8.40
C LYS A 43 -1.01 12.06 -9.17
N ALA A 44 -0.49 13.18 -9.68
CA ALA A 44 -1.27 14.11 -10.49
C ALA A 44 -1.76 13.44 -11.79
N LEU A 45 -0.88 12.74 -12.49
CA LEU A 45 -1.23 12.01 -13.73
C LEU A 45 -2.24 10.88 -13.46
N GLU A 46 -2.13 10.18 -12.34
CA GLU A 46 -3.08 9.13 -11.95
C GLU A 46 -4.46 9.68 -11.56
N LEU A 47 -4.53 10.93 -11.07
CA LEU A 47 -5.80 11.61 -10.81
C LEU A 47 -6.48 12.09 -12.09
N GLU A 48 -5.69 12.57 -13.05
CA GLU A 48 -6.18 12.99 -14.37
C GLU A 48 -6.63 11.79 -15.23
N HIS A 49 -5.98 10.63 -15.05
CA HIS A 49 -6.23 9.41 -15.83
C HIS A 49 -6.56 8.19 -14.95
N PRO A 50 -7.75 8.15 -14.34
CA PRO A 50 -8.17 7.04 -13.50
C PRO A 50 -8.24 5.69 -14.25
N GLU A 51 -8.34 5.70 -15.57
CA GLU A 51 -8.32 4.50 -16.43
C GLU A 51 -6.98 3.73 -16.40
N PHE A 52 -5.88 4.38 -15.99
CA PHE A 52 -4.55 3.76 -15.91
C PHE A 52 -4.11 3.45 -14.48
N LEU A 53 -5.01 3.58 -13.51
CA LEU A 53 -4.78 3.19 -12.12
C LEU A 53 -4.50 1.69 -12.04
N THR A 54 -3.25 1.35 -11.75
CA THR A 54 -2.84 -0.04 -11.51
C THR A 54 -2.91 -0.30 -10.01
N VAL A 55 -3.67 -1.32 -9.58
CA VAL A 55 -3.93 -1.67 -8.16
C VAL A 55 -2.66 -1.70 -7.29
N ARG A 56 -1.53 -2.14 -7.84
CA ARG A 56 -0.24 -2.24 -7.12
C ARG A 56 0.42 -0.88 -6.81
N PHE A 57 0.10 0.14 -7.59
CA PHE A 57 0.59 1.53 -7.44
C PHE A 57 -0.57 2.50 -7.23
N ALA A 58 -1.72 2.03 -6.75
CA ALA A 58 -2.85 2.93 -6.46
C ALA A 58 -2.52 3.78 -5.24
N HIS A 59 -1.72 4.84 -5.43
CA HIS A 59 -1.31 5.81 -4.40
C HIS A 59 -2.53 6.58 -3.88
N SER A 60 -3.63 6.58 -4.64
CA SER A 60 -4.93 7.14 -4.30
C SER A 60 -5.81 6.22 -3.42
N THR A 61 -5.41 4.97 -3.16
CA THR A 61 -6.10 4.14 -2.16
C THR A 61 -5.55 4.39 -0.77
N CYS A 62 -6.00 5.49 -0.16
CA CYS A 62 -6.16 5.48 1.29
C CYS A 62 -7.12 4.33 1.60
N TRP A 63 -6.69 3.42 2.47
CA TRP A 63 -7.27 2.10 2.72
C TRP A 63 -8.64 2.19 3.43
N CYS A 64 -9.62 2.87 2.80
CA CYS A 64 -10.96 3.08 3.36
C CYS A 64 -12.05 3.20 2.29
N LYS A 65 -11.94 2.49 1.16
CA LYS A 65 -13.12 2.20 0.34
C LYS A 65 -13.27 0.70 0.11
N THR A 66 -14.10 0.10 0.97
CA THR A 66 -14.71 -1.20 0.78
C THR A 66 -15.49 -1.19 -0.53
N THR A 67 -14.92 -1.81 -1.57
CA THR A 67 -15.74 -2.37 -2.65
C THR A 67 -15.67 -3.87 -2.50
N PHE A 68 -16.67 -4.38 -1.78
CA PHE A 68 -16.95 -5.78 -1.65
C PHE A 68 -17.42 -6.29 -3.01
N LEU A 69 -16.51 -6.91 -3.77
CA LEU A 69 -16.92 -7.82 -4.83
C LEU A 69 -16.37 -9.19 -4.46
N GLY A 70 -17.26 -9.99 -3.87
CA GLY A 70 -16.96 -11.35 -3.46
C GLY A 70 -16.47 -12.17 -4.65
N LEU A 71 -15.39 -12.89 -4.43
CA LEU A 71 -15.16 -14.21 -5.01
C LEU A 71 -14.07 -14.92 -4.21
N ALA A 72 -14.49 -16.07 -3.67
CA ALA A 72 -13.74 -17.30 -3.45
C ALA A 72 -12.33 -17.23 -2.82
N LYS A 73 -12.26 -17.84 -1.62
CA LYS A 73 -11.18 -18.72 -1.09
C LYS A 73 -9.73 -18.41 -1.51
N PHE A 74 -8.89 -18.23 -0.48
CA PHE A 74 -7.44 -17.98 -0.48
C PHE A 74 -7.08 -16.54 -0.87
N VAL A 75 -6.44 -15.72 -0.03
CA VAL A 75 -5.10 -15.91 0.54
C VAL A 75 -5.02 -15.26 1.93
N THR A 76 -4.98 -16.05 3.00
CA THR A 76 -4.59 -15.57 4.35
C THR A 76 -3.07 -15.57 4.46
N LYS A 77 -2.37 -14.75 3.66
CA LYS A 77 -0.93 -14.57 3.85
C LYS A 77 -0.38 -13.38 3.11
N PHE A 78 -0.89 -12.16 3.28
CA PHE A 78 -0.10 -11.00 2.85
C PHE A 78 -0.54 -9.71 3.57
N LEU A 79 0.46 -8.97 4.05
CA LEU A 79 0.40 -7.59 4.58
C LEU A 79 -0.32 -7.36 5.93
N CYS A 80 0.13 -8.03 6.99
CA CYS A 80 -0.06 -7.48 8.35
C CYS A 80 1.27 -7.13 9.05
N SER A 81 2.42 -7.36 8.43
CA SER A 81 3.72 -7.07 9.06
C SER A 81 4.22 -5.64 8.84
N LEU A 82 3.70 -4.89 7.86
CA LEU A 82 4.12 -3.50 7.61
C LEU A 82 3.30 -2.45 8.38
N TRP A 83 2.25 -2.86 9.08
CA TRP A 83 1.21 -1.96 9.60
C TRP A 83 1.22 -1.83 11.14
N ILE A 84 2.35 -2.09 11.79
CA ILE A 84 2.47 -2.02 13.26
C ILE A 84 3.39 -0.87 13.72
N MET A 85 4.18 -0.27 12.81
CA MET A 85 5.21 0.69 13.21
C MET A 85 4.74 2.13 13.44
N LEU A 86 3.47 2.50 13.20
CA LEU A 86 3.09 3.92 13.27
C LEU A 86 1.61 4.21 13.58
N PHE A 87 1.00 3.54 14.56
CA PHE A 87 -0.39 3.88 14.94
C PHE A 87 -0.58 4.05 16.45
N PRO A 88 -1.39 5.03 16.89
CA PRO A 88 -1.79 5.19 18.28
C PRO A 88 -2.67 4.00 18.73
N MET A 89 -2.61 3.64 20.02
CA MET A 89 -3.31 2.47 20.61
C MET A 89 -4.83 2.40 20.30
N GLN A 90 -5.45 3.52 19.95
CA GLN A 90 -6.86 3.59 19.54
C GLN A 90 -7.15 2.83 18.25
N GLU A 91 -6.24 2.90 17.28
CA GLU A 91 -6.42 2.23 15.98
C GLU A 91 -6.19 0.72 16.08
N PHE A 92 -5.27 0.31 16.96
CA PHE A 92 -5.08 -1.10 17.29
C PHE A 92 -6.36 -1.71 17.86
N ASN A 93 -7.04 -1.03 18.79
CA ASN A 93 -8.30 -1.52 19.36
C ASN A 93 -9.42 -1.61 18.30
N ALA A 94 -9.49 -0.64 17.38
CA ALA A 94 -10.43 -0.69 16.27
C ALA A 94 -10.13 -1.85 15.30
N PHE A 95 -8.86 -2.19 15.11
CA PHE A 95 -8.45 -3.36 14.35
C PHE A 95 -8.85 -4.67 15.05
N VAL A 96 -8.63 -4.81 16.36
CA VAL A 96 -9.05 -6.00 17.13
C VAL A 96 -10.56 -6.18 17.05
N LYS A 97 -11.36 -5.12 17.27
CA LYS A 97 -12.82 -5.19 17.13
C LYS A 97 -13.27 -5.65 15.74
N ARG A 98 -12.62 -5.19 14.68
CA ARG A 98 -12.92 -5.64 13.31
C ARG A 98 -12.63 -7.13 13.11
N ILE A 99 -11.61 -7.67 13.76
CA ILE A 99 -11.33 -9.12 13.71
C ILE A 99 -12.42 -9.88 14.46
N GLU A 100 -12.80 -9.42 15.66
CA GLU A 100 -13.85 -10.02 16.46
C GLU A 100 -15.20 -10.06 15.72
N ASP A 101 -15.60 -8.94 15.11
CA ASP A 101 -16.87 -8.83 14.37
C ASP A 101 -16.91 -9.69 13.09
N ARG A 102 -15.75 -10.09 12.56
CA ARG A 102 -15.65 -10.87 11.30
C ARG A 102 -15.45 -12.35 11.52
N LEU A 103 -15.02 -12.78 12.69
CA LEU A 103 -14.80 -14.19 13.00
C LEU A 103 -16.10 -14.85 13.44
N ILE A 104 -16.52 -15.88 12.69
CA ILE A 104 -17.71 -16.69 13.02
C ILE A 104 -17.49 -17.50 14.31
N LEU A 105 -16.24 -17.88 14.59
CA LEU A 105 -15.81 -18.57 15.80
C LEU A 105 -14.65 -17.81 16.42
N LEU A 106 -14.89 -17.28 17.62
CA LEU A 106 -13.91 -16.51 18.38
C LEU A 106 -13.19 -17.41 19.38
N PRO A 107 -11.91 -17.78 19.14
CA PRO A 107 -11.09 -18.42 20.16
C PRO A 107 -10.80 -17.41 21.28
N LYS A 108 -11.02 -17.82 22.54
CA LYS A 108 -10.65 -17.05 23.74
C LYS A 108 -9.57 -17.83 24.49
N PRO A 109 -8.32 -17.33 24.60
CA PRO A 109 -7.82 -16.01 24.18
C PRO A 109 -7.46 -15.92 22.68
N LEU A 110 -7.46 -14.69 22.15
CA LEU A 110 -7.02 -14.39 20.79
C LEU A 110 -5.51 -14.10 20.79
N THR A 111 -4.72 -14.98 20.18
CA THR A 111 -3.25 -14.94 20.21
C THR A 111 -2.67 -14.26 18.98
N PHE A 112 -1.77 -13.28 19.18
CA PHE A 112 -1.03 -12.61 18.11
C PHE A 112 0.45 -13.01 18.12
N CYS A 113 1.01 -13.34 16.95
CA CYS A 113 2.45 -13.50 16.79
C CYS A 113 3.05 -12.17 16.34
N LEU A 114 3.83 -11.53 17.23
CA LEU A 114 4.59 -10.33 16.91
C LEU A 114 5.98 -10.74 16.44
N ARG A 115 6.43 -10.17 15.31
CA ARG A 115 7.82 -10.29 14.86
C ARG A 115 8.45 -8.92 15.03
N THR A 116 9.43 -8.85 15.93
CA THR A 116 10.31 -7.69 16.11
C THR A 116 11.23 -7.53 14.90
#